data_AF-A0A6N8YPC9-F1
#
_entry.id   AF-A0A6N8YPC9-F1
#
_cell.length_a   1.000
_cell.length_b   1.000
_cell.length_c   1.000
_cell.angle_alpha   90.00
_cell.angle_beta   90.00
_cell.angle_gamma   90.00
#
_symmetry.space_group_name_H-M   'P 1'
#
loop_
_entity.id
_entity.type
_entity.pdbx_description
1 polymer ?
#
loop_
_entity_poly.entity_id
_entity_poly.type
_entity_poly.pdbx_seq_one_letter_code
_entity_poly.pdbx_strand_id
1 'polypeptide(L)'
;MISFFLNFIGPLIALVWNPVRRSVWGPALVGTGVVIGALINQVRLYVSAFSVADPSQHVMHPRPATQWPDAPDLLIMVGAISGCVLLFMLVSKIIPVVSIWEVGEGLRLVKVRRYLNRYARVIAKSH
;
A
#
# COMPACT_ATOMS: atom_id res chain seq x y z
N MET A 1 1.56 -11.79 15.22
CA MET A 1 0.08 -11.89 15.16
C MET A 1 -0.57 -10.62 14.62
N ILE A 2 -0.25 -9.43 15.15
CA ILE A 2 -0.84 -8.15 14.69
C ILE A 2 -0.63 -7.90 13.19
N SER A 3 0.58 -8.12 12.67
CA SER A 3 0.88 -7.97 11.24
C SER A 3 0.07 -8.90 10.33
N PHE A 4 -0.24 -10.12 10.79
CA PHE A 4 -1.06 -11.08 10.03
C PHE A 4 -2.51 -10.61 9.95
N PHE A 5 -3.05 -10.08 11.05
CA PHE A 5 -4.39 -9.51 11.04
C PHE A 5 -4.48 -8.30 10.10
N LEU A 6 -3.54 -7.35 10.19
CA LEU A 6 -3.57 -6.12 9.39
C LEU A 6 -3.31 -6.34 7.90
N ASN A 7 -2.47 -7.31 7.52
CA ASN A 7 -2.13 -7.56 6.11
C ASN A 7 -3.05 -8.56 5.43
N PHE A 8 -3.66 -9.48 6.18
CA PHE A 8 -4.43 -10.58 5.60
C PHE A 8 -5.90 -10.55 6.03
N ILE A 9 -6.20 -10.81 7.31
CA ILE A 9 -7.59 -10.99 7.77
C ILE A 9 -8.41 -9.69 7.61
N GLY A 10 -7.86 -8.56 8.05
CA GLY A 10 -8.51 -7.26 8.01
C GLY A 10 -8.92 -6.86 6.59
N PRO A 11 -7.99 -6.80 5.62
CA PRO A 11 -8.30 -6.49 4.24
C PRO A 11 -9.25 -7.50 3.59
N LEU A 12 -9.06 -8.80 3.88
CA LEU A 12 -9.90 -9.87 3.34
C LEU A 12 -11.37 -9.65 3.72
N ILE A 13 -11.65 -9.43 5.01
CA ILE A 13 -13.02 -9.24 5.49
C ILE A 13 -13.56 -7.87 5.05
N ALA A 14 -12.76 -6.81 5.19
CA ALA A 14 -13.21 -5.45 4.91
C ALA A 14 -13.54 -5.22 3.43
N LEU A 15 -12.71 -5.71 2.51
CA LEU A 15 -12.89 -5.46 1.07
C LEU A 15 -13.89 -6.39 0.39
N VAL A 16 -14.25 -7.51 1.02
CA VAL A 16 -15.38 -8.35 0.58
C VAL A 16 -16.69 -7.57 0.64
N TRP A 17 -16.83 -6.69 1.63
CA TRP A 17 -18.06 -5.92 1.85
C TRP A 17 -18.19 -4.75 0.85
N ASN A 18 -19.28 -4.76 0.07
CA ASN A 18 -19.54 -3.74 -0.96
C ASN A 18 -19.55 -2.27 -0.49
N PRO A 19 -20.11 -1.89 0.68
CA PRO A 19 -20.12 -0.48 1.09
C PRO A 19 -18.72 0.03 1.47
N VAL A 20 -17.83 -0.84 1.97
CA VAL A 20 -16.43 -0.48 2.23
C VAL A 20 -15.72 -0.18 0.91
N ARG A 21 -15.90 -1.05 -0.10
CA ARG A 21 -15.28 -0.89 -1.42
C ARG A 21 -15.83 0.29 -2.23
N ARG A 22 -17.12 0.62 -2.10
CA ARG A 22 -17.72 1.77 -2.80
C ARG A 22 -17.47 3.11 -2.11
N SER A 23 -17.12 3.10 -0.82
CA SER A 23 -16.76 4.31 -0.10
C SER A 23 -15.41 4.85 -0.60
N VAL A 24 -15.25 6.18 -0.61
CA VAL A 24 -13.96 6.82 -0.89
C VAL A 24 -12.96 6.55 0.24
N TRP A 25 -13.44 6.53 1.49
CA TRP A 25 -12.60 6.37 2.68
C TRP A 25 -12.30 4.91 3.03
N GLY A 26 -13.18 3.99 2.66
CA GLY A 26 -13.05 2.57 3.01
C GLY A 26 -11.74 1.94 2.53
N PRO A 27 -11.41 2.00 1.22
CA PRO A 27 -10.17 1.46 0.69
C PRO A 27 -8.94 2.19 1.24
N ALA A 28 -9.03 3.50 1.45
CA ALA A 28 -7.93 4.30 1.98
C ALA A 28 -7.55 3.87 3.41
N LEU A 29 -8.53 3.72 4.31
CA LEU A 29 -8.29 3.27 5.69
C LEU A 29 -7.73 1.85 5.73
N VAL A 30 -8.28 0.94 4.92
CA VAL A 30 -7.76 -0.44 4.82
C VAL A 30 -6.32 -0.43 4.30
N GLY A 31 -6.02 0.36 3.27
CA GLY A 31 -4.68 0.51 2.71
C GLY A 31 -3.67 1.01 3.74
N THR A 32 -4.01 2.05 4.52
CA THR A 32 -3.15 2.53 5.61
C THR A 32 -2.89 1.44 6.64
N GLY A 33 -3.91 0.67 7.01
CA GLY A 33 -3.77 -0.48 7.91
C GLY A 33 -2.80 -1.53 7.39
N VAL A 34 -2.85 -1.84 6.09
CA VAL A 34 -1.91 -2.77 5.43
C VAL A 34 -0.50 -2.23 5.44
N VAL A 35 -0.29 -0.94 5.16
CA VAL A 35 1.06 -0.35 5.20
C VAL A 35 1.65 -0.44 6.61
N ILE A 36 0.87 -0.14 7.64
CA ILE A 36 1.30 -0.29 9.05
C ILE A 36 1.59 -1.76 9.37
N GLY A 37 0.72 -2.68 8.96
CA GLY A 37 0.91 -4.11 9.15
C GLY A 37 2.16 -4.64 8.46
N ALA A 38 2.48 -4.12 7.27
CA ALA A 38 3.68 -4.44 6.51
C ALA A 38 4.93 -3.92 7.23
N LEU A 39 4.91 -2.70 7.77
CA LEU A 39 6.00 -2.17 8.57
C LEU A 39 6.29 -3.05 9.79
N ILE A 40 5.26 -3.41 10.57
CA ILE A 40 5.40 -4.31 11.73
C ILE A 40 5.96 -5.67 11.30
N ASN A 41 5.58 -6.15 10.11
CA ASN A 41 6.11 -7.40 9.56
C ASN A 41 7.61 -7.30 9.27
N GLN A 42 8.05 -6.19 8.65
CA GLN A 42 9.46 -5.95 8.38
C GLN A 42 10.26 -5.80 9.67
N VAL A 43 9.77 -5.02 10.64
CA VAL A 43 10.41 -4.90 11.96
C VAL A 43 10.58 -6.28 12.60
N ARG A 44 9.53 -7.13 12.60
CA ARG A 44 9.62 -8.49 13.14
C ARG A 44 10.71 -9.31 12.48
N LEU A 45 10.79 -9.30 11.15
CA LEU A 45 11.77 -10.09 10.39
C LEU A 45 13.19 -9.55 10.60
N TYR A 46 13.40 -8.26 10.36
CA TYR A 46 14.72 -7.63 10.44
C TYR A 46 15.27 -7.61 11.85
N VAL A 47 14.48 -7.18 12.85
CA VAL A 47 14.98 -7.16 14.24
C VAL A 47 15.32 -8.57 14.70
N SER A 48 14.52 -9.59 14.35
CA SER A 48 14.85 -10.97 14.72
C SER A 48 16.14 -11.49 14.07
N ALA A 49 16.38 -11.14 12.80
CA ALA A 49 17.53 -11.63 12.05
C ALA A 49 18.83 -10.92 12.47
N PHE A 50 18.78 -9.60 12.66
CA PHE A 50 19.96 -8.78 12.96
C PHE A 50 20.30 -8.72 14.45
N SER A 51 19.43 -9.22 15.34
CA SER A 51 19.75 -9.31 16.77
C SER A 51 20.66 -10.49 17.11
N VAL A 52 20.96 -11.39 16.16
CA VAL A 52 21.81 -12.56 16.38
C VAL A 52 23.26 -12.23 15.99
N ALA A 53 24.18 -12.28 16.95
CA ALA A 53 25.59 -11.91 16.74
C ALA A 53 26.37 -12.92 15.89
N ASP A 54 26.06 -14.22 16.03
CA ASP A 54 26.67 -15.29 15.23
C ASP A 54 25.57 -16.16 14.59
N PRO A 55 25.30 -16.00 13.29
CA PRO A 55 24.27 -16.77 12.57
C PRO A 55 24.60 -18.27 12.43
N SER A 56 25.85 -18.68 12.70
CA SER A 56 26.32 -20.06 12.48
C SER A 56 26.10 -21.00 13.68
N GLN A 57 25.71 -20.46 14.83
CA GLN A 57 25.51 -21.23 16.05
C GLN A 57 24.18 -22.00 16.02
N HIS A 58 24.24 -23.32 16.26
CA HIS A 58 23.06 -24.18 16.35
C HIS A 58 22.24 -23.98 17.63
N VAL A 59 22.82 -23.35 18.65
CA VAL A 59 22.16 -23.08 19.93
C VAL A 59 22.33 -21.61 20.28
N MET A 60 21.23 -20.87 20.33
CA MET A 60 21.22 -19.45 20.68
C MET A 60 21.33 -19.27 22.20
N HIS A 61 22.56 -19.21 22.71
CA HIS A 61 22.84 -18.79 24.08
C HIS A 61 23.85 -17.64 24.07
N PRO A 62 23.54 -16.47 24.67
CA PRO A 62 22.30 -16.04 25.34
C PRO A 62 21.23 -15.46 24.38
N ARG A 63 19.98 -15.39 24.84
CA ARG A 63 18.88 -14.75 24.08
C ARG A 63 19.22 -13.26 23.88
N PRO A 64 19.14 -12.72 22.66
CA PRO A 64 19.40 -11.31 22.44
C PRO A 64 18.36 -10.43 23.14
N ALA A 65 18.83 -9.29 23.66
CA ALA A 65 17.97 -8.32 24.33
C ALA A 65 17.02 -7.64 23.32
N THR A 66 15.84 -7.27 23.80
CA THR A 66 14.85 -6.51 23.02
C THR A 66 15.43 -5.16 22.62
N GLN A 67 15.43 -4.88 21.30
CA GLN A 67 15.87 -3.60 20.75
C GLN A 67 14.69 -2.65 20.67
N TRP A 68 14.77 -1.52 21.37
CA TRP A 68 13.77 -0.45 21.30
C TRP A 68 14.28 0.65 20.37
N PRO A 69 13.38 1.28 19.59
CA PRO A 69 13.77 2.39 18.73
C PRO A 69 14.17 3.60 19.58
N ASP A 70 15.22 4.29 19.15
CA ASP A 70 15.65 5.55 19.76
C ASP A 70 15.07 6.77 19.00
N ALA A 71 15.24 7.97 19.55
CA ALA A 71 14.77 9.21 18.95
C ALA A 71 15.26 9.43 17.50
N PRO A 72 16.53 9.12 17.14
CA PRO A 72 17.00 9.23 15.75
C PRO A 72 16.25 8.29 14.80
N ASP A 73 15.92 7.07 15.23
CA ASP A 73 15.21 6.09 14.40
C ASP A 73 13.82 6.61 14.02
N LEU A 74 13.12 7.23 14.97
CA LEU A 74 11.82 7.83 14.72
C LEU A 74 11.92 9.02 13.76
N LEU A 75 12.93 9.87 13.92
CA LEU A 75 13.15 11.02 13.05
C LEU A 75 13.45 10.57 11.61
N ILE A 76 14.26 9.53 11.44
CA ILE A 76 14.56 8.95 10.12
C ILE A 76 13.29 8.38 9.48
N MET A 77 12.45 7.67 10.24
CA MET A 77 11.18 7.15 9.71
C MET A 77 10.25 8.25 9.23
N VAL A 78 10.06 9.31 10.03
CA VAL A 78 9.23 10.46 9.64
C VAL A 78 9.83 11.16 8.43
N GLY A 79 11.13 11.40 8.44
CA GLY A 79 11.86 12.03 7.33
C GLY A 79 11.74 11.24 6.03
N ALA A 80 11.82 9.91 6.07
CA ALA A 80 11.67 9.05 4.90
C ALA A 80 10.26 9.16 4.29
N ILE A 81 9.21 9.14 5.10
CA ILE A 81 7.82 9.29 4.62
C ILE A 81 7.62 10.69 4.02
N SER A 82 8.06 11.73 4.73
CA SER A 82 7.97 13.11 4.24
C SER A 82 8.77 13.32 2.95
N GLY A 83 9.96 12.72 2.84
CA GLY A 83 10.79 12.77 1.63
C GLY A 83 10.10 12.16 0.42
N CYS A 84 9.50 10.97 0.58
CA CYS A 84 8.71 10.33 -0.49
C CYS A 84 7.53 11.21 -0.93
N VAL A 85 6.80 11.81 0.02
CA VAL A 85 5.67 12.71 -0.28
C VAL A 85 6.15 13.97 -1.01
N LEU A 86 7.24 14.59 -0.56
CA LEU A 86 7.82 15.77 -1.19
C LEU A 86 8.25 15.48 -2.63
N LEU A 87 8.95 14.36 -2.85
CA LEU A 87 9.36 13.92 -4.19
C LEU A 87 8.14 13.71 -5.08
N PHE A 88 7.10 13.04 -4.58
CA PHE A 88 5.86 12.85 -5.32
C PHE A 88 5.21 14.18 -5.72
N MET A 89 5.12 15.15 -4.79
CA MET A 89 4.57 16.48 -5.07
C MET A 89 5.41 17.26 -6.10
N LEU A 90 6.73 17.17 -6.02
CA LEU A 90 7.63 17.85 -6.95
C LEU A 90 7.50 17.27 -8.36
N VAL A 91 7.48 15.93 -8.48
CA VAL A 91 7.34 15.24 -9.78
C VAL A 91 5.97 15.50 -10.39
N SER A 92 4.89 15.39 -9.62
CA SER A 92 3.52 15.60 -10.10
C SER A 92 3.22 17.02 -10.56
N LYS A 93 4.03 18.01 -10.16
CA LYS A 93 3.99 19.37 -10.69
C LYS A 93 4.58 19.47 -12.10
N ILE A 94 5.58 18.65 -12.42
CA ILE A 94 6.30 18.67 -13.71
C ILE A 94 5.63 17.73 -14.71
N ILE A 95 5.25 16.54 -14.26
CA ILE A 95 4.71 15.47 -15.09
C ILE A 95 3.26 15.21 -14.68
N PRO A 96 2.30 15.20 -15.62
CA PRO A 96 0.91 14.92 -15.30
C PRO A 96 0.76 13.51 -14.70
N VAL A 97 0.06 13.42 -13.57
CA VAL A 97 -0.14 12.16 -12.82
C VAL A 97 -0.90 11.11 -13.63
N VAL A 98 -1.73 11.55 -14.57
CA VAL A 98 -2.52 10.67 -15.45
C VAL A 98 -2.05 10.87 -16.89
N SER A 99 -1.83 9.76 -17.59
CA SER A 99 -1.49 9.78 -19.02
C SER A 99 -2.64 10.37 -19.84
N ILE A 100 -2.44 11.56 -20.40
CA ILE A 100 -3.45 12.26 -21.20
C ILE A 100 -3.76 11.48 -22.49
N TRP A 101 -2.75 10.83 -23.07
CA TRP A 101 -2.88 10.06 -24.29
C TRP A 101 -3.73 8.80 -24.10
N GLU A 102 -3.48 8.03 -23.05
CA GLU A 102 -4.29 6.84 -22.72
C GLU A 102 -5.73 7.20 -22.39
N VAL A 103 -5.95 8.28 -21.64
CA VAL A 103 -7.30 8.75 -21.34
C VAL A 103 -7.99 9.23 -22.61
N GLY A 104 -7.29 9.96 -23.49
CA GLY A 104 -7.81 10.44 -24.76
C GLY A 104 -8.22 9.29 -25.69
N GLU A 105 -7.39 8.27 -25.81
CA GLU A 105 -7.69 7.06 -26.59
C GLU A 105 -8.85 6.28 -25.96
N GLY A 106 -8.80 6.02 -24.66
CA GLY A 106 -9.86 5.31 -23.94
C GLY A 106 -11.24 5.98 -24.06
N LEU A 107 -11.30 7.31 -24.03
CA LEU A 107 -12.54 8.05 -24.21
C LEU A 107 -13.09 7.96 -25.64
N ARG A 108 -12.22 7.89 -26.67
CA ARG A 108 -12.65 7.70 -28.06
C ARG A 108 -13.22 6.29 -28.32
N LEU A 109 -12.68 5.29 -27.61
CA LEU A 109 -13.13 3.89 -27.72
C LEU A 109 -14.42 3.62 -26.95
N VAL A 110 -14.78 4.48 -26.00
CA VAL A 110 -15.92 4.32 -25.12
C VAL A 110 -17.12 5.13 -25.63
N LYS A 111 -18.20 4.44 -26.01
CA LYS A 111 -19.49 5.07 -26.29
C LYS A 111 -20.54 4.58 -25.31
N VAL A 112 -21.16 5.49 -24.57
CA VAL A 112 -22.30 5.14 -23.72
C VAL A 112 -23.53 4.99 -24.61
N ARG A 113 -24.12 3.79 -24.66
CA ARG A 113 -25.39 3.53 -25.35
C ARG A 113 -26.44 3.06 -24.36
N ARG A 114 -27.70 3.35 -24.67
CA ARG A 114 -28.83 2.74 -23.98
C ARG A 114 -28.88 1.27 -24.35
N TYR A 115 -28.81 0.39 -23.35
CA TYR A 115 -29.05 -1.04 -23.53
C TYR A 115 -30.18 -1.44 -22.60
N LEU A 116 -31.33 -1.81 -23.18
CA LEU A 116 -32.59 -2.00 -22.45
C LEU A 116 -32.89 -0.74 -21.60
N ASN A 117 -33.06 -0.87 -20.29
CA ASN A 117 -33.32 0.22 -19.35
C ASN A 117 -32.07 0.77 -18.63
N ARG A 118 -30.86 0.43 -19.07
CA ARG A 118 -29.61 0.93 -18.44
C ARG A 118 -28.71 1.64 -19.46
N TYR A 119 -27.87 2.55 -18.96
CA TYR A 119 -26.75 3.08 -19.76
C TYR A 119 -25.63 2.05 -19.68
N ALA A 120 -25.31 1.40 -20.80
CA ALA A 120 -24.19 0.48 -20.91
C ALA A 120 -23.04 1.17 -21.64
N ARG A 121 -21.82 0.96 -21.14
CA ARG A 121 -20.59 1.44 -21.77
C ARG A 121 -20.19 0.42 -22.85
N VAL A 122 -20.29 0.79 -24.12
CA VAL A 122 -19.89 -0.06 -25.25
C VAL A 122 -18.49 0.36 -25.67
N ILE A 123 -17.55 -0.59 -25.68
CA ILE A 123 -16.17 -0.38 -26.11
C ILE A 123 -16.10 -0.80 -27.59
N ALA A 124 -15.81 0.13 -28.48
CA ALA A 124 -15.57 -0.18 -29.89
C ALA A 124 -14.10 -0.62 -30.08
N LYS A 125 -13.85 -1.51 -31.04
CA LYS A 125 -12.49 -1.86 -31.46
C LYS A 125 -11.85 -0.64 -32.13
N SER A 126 -10.63 -0.26 -31.75
CA SER A 126 -9.91 0.81 -32.45
C SER A 126 -9.68 0.35 -33.89
N HIS A 127 -10.00 1.22 -34.85
CA HIS A 127 -9.58 1.03 -36.23
C HIS A 127 -8.10 1.39 -36.37
#